data_AF-A0A396IVG8-F1
#
_entry.id   AF-A0A396IVG8-F1
#
_cell.length_a   1.000
_cell.length_b   1.000
_cell.length_c   1.000
_cell.angle_alpha   90.00
_cell.angle_beta   90.00
_cell.angle_gamma   90.00
#
_symmetry.space_group_name_H-M   'P 1'
#
loop_
_entity.id
_entity.type
_entity.pdbx_description
1 polymer ?
#
loop_
_entity_poly.entity_id
_entity_poly.type
_entity_poly.pdbx_seq_one_letter_code
_entity_poly.pdbx_strand_id
1 'polypeptide(L)' 'MTEIAKFIFAMVIFLKLFLVATNNDDDSCNYDYHCIYKSWLCPFGLVVRCITHHCKCIKILNPINFFST' A
#
# COMPACT_ATOMS: atom_id res chain seq x y z
N MET A 1 -22.69 24.89 -21.52
CA MET A 1 -21.83 23.70 -21.35
C MET A 1 -22.73 22.48 -21.44
N THR A 2 -22.52 21.65 -22.46
CA THR A 2 -23.33 20.47 -22.80
C THR A 2 -23.51 19.55 -21.60
N GLU A 3 -24.69 18.98 -21.43
CA GLU A 3 -25.05 18.13 -20.27
C GLU A 3 -24.07 16.94 -20.09
N ILE A 4 -23.56 16.43 -21.21
CA ILE A 4 -22.52 15.39 -21.27
C ILE A 4 -21.23 15.83 -20.56
N ALA A 5 -20.81 17.08 -20.72
CA ALA A 5 -19.61 17.60 -20.09
C ALA A 5 -19.73 17.64 -18.55
N LYS A 6 -20.93 17.94 -18.04
CA LYS A 6 -21.20 17.93 -16.58
C LYS A 6 -21.12 16.52 -16.00
N PHE A 7 -21.63 15.53 -16.73
CA PHE A 7 -21.60 14.13 -16.30
C PHE A 7 -20.16 13.59 -16.22
N ILE A 8 -19.35 13.84 -17.25
CA ILE A 8 -17.93 13.43 -17.27
C ILE A 8 -17.17 14.07 -16.09
N PHE A 9 -17.41 15.35 -15.83
CA PHE A 9 -16.73 16.06 -14.75
C PHE A 9 -17.09 15.49 -13.37
N ALA A 10 -18.38 15.19 -13.14
CA ALA A 10 -18.82 14.54 -11.91
C ALA A 10 -18.16 13.15 -11.75
N MET A 11 -18.11 12.34 -12.81
CA MET A 11 -17.50 11.02 -12.78
C MET A 11 -16.00 11.07 -12.44
N VAL A 12 -15.26 12.03 -13.01
CA VAL A 12 -13.84 12.25 -12.68
C VAL A 12 -13.67 12.63 -11.21
N ILE A 13 -14.52 13.51 -10.67
CA ILE A 13 -14.48 13.89 -9.24
C ILE A 13 -14.73 12.67 -8.36
N PHE A 14 -15.74 11.84 -8.67
CA PHE A 14 -16.00 10.60 -7.94
C PHE A 14 -14.78 9.67 -7.96
N LEU A 15 -14.19 9.42 -9.13
CA LEU A 15 -13.00 8.57 -9.26
C LEU A 15 -11.79 9.11 -8.49
N LYS A 16 -11.60 10.44 -8.46
CA LYS A 16 -10.56 11.08 -7.65
C LYS A 16 -10.80 10.88 -6.15
N LEU A 17 -12.04 11.01 -5.69
CA LEU A 17 -12.42 10.79 -4.29
C LEU A 17 -12.19 9.33 -3.87
N PHE A 18 -12.55 8.36 -4.73
CA PHE A 18 -12.25 6.95 -4.49
C PHE A 18 -10.75 6.70 -4.38
N LEU A 19 -9.94 7.26 -5.29
CA LEU A 19 -8.49 7.09 -5.28
C LEU A 19 -7.82 7.67 -4.02
N VAL A 20 -8.34 8.80 -3.50
CA VAL A 20 -7.86 9.38 -2.22
C VAL A 20 -8.27 8.52 -1.03
N ALA A 21 -9.49 7.95 -1.04
CA ALA A 21 -9.96 7.07 0.03
C ALA A 21 -9.21 5.73 0.08
N THR A 22 -8.78 5.19 -1.07
CA THR A 22 -7.95 3.97 -1.13
C THR A 22 -6.49 4.22 -0.79
N ASN A 23 -6.01 5.47 -0.85
CA ASN A 23 -4.65 5.84 -0.42
C ASN A 23 -4.53 6.04 1.10
N ASN A 24 -5.63 5.97 1.85
CA ASN A 24 -5.61 5.76 3.31
C ASN A 24 -5.52 4.26 3.62
N ASP A 25 -4.70 3.53 2.87
CA ASP A 25 -4.16 2.29 3.41
C ASP A 25 -3.38 2.73 4.64
N ASP A 26 -3.91 2.38 5.81
CA ASP A 26 -3.14 2.17 7.03
C ASP A 26 -2.01 1.19 6.68
N ASP A 27 -0.95 1.71 6.07
CA ASP A 27 0.29 0.99 5.79
C ASP A 27 1.01 0.66 7.11
N SER A 28 0.41 1.04 8.25
CA SER A 28 0.72 0.57 9.60
C SER A 28 0.50 -0.94 9.70
N CYS A 29 1.56 -1.69 9.49
CA CYS A 29 1.60 -3.09 9.87
C CYS A 29 2.03 -3.21 11.34
N ASN A 30 1.52 -4.21 12.06
CA ASN A 30 2.08 -4.59 13.37
C ASN A 30 2.84 -5.91 13.31
N TYR A 31 2.47 -6.75 12.34
CA TYR A 31 3.02 -8.08 12.15
C TYR A 31 3.27 -8.34 10.67
N ASP A 32 4.23 -9.20 10.37
CA ASP A 32 4.59 -9.59 9.01
C ASP A 32 3.39 -10.15 8.22
N TYR A 33 2.45 -10.82 8.90
CA TYR A 33 1.28 -11.41 8.23
C TYR A 33 0.31 -10.36 7.64
N HIS A 34 0.29 -9.15 8.19
CA HIS A 34 -0.48 -8.05 7.61
C HIS A 34 0.05 -7.72 6.22
N CYS A 35 1.33 -7.92 5.94
CA CYS A 35 1.93 -7.53 4.66
C CYS A 35 1.91 -8.64 3.60
N ILE A 36 1.38 -9.84 3.91
CA ILE A 36 1.42 -11.01 3.00
C ILE A 36 0.74 -10.72 1.66
N TYR A 37 -0.34 -9.94 1.65
CA TYR A 37 -1.02 -9.55 0.40
C TYR A 37 -0.14 -8.71 -0.52
N LYS A 38 0.86 -8.00 0.02
CA LYS A 38 1.87 -7.23 -0.74
C LYS A 38 3.08 -8.07 -1.14
N SER A 39 3.14 -9.37 -0.80
CA SER A 39 4.27 -10.24 -1.12
C SER A 39 4.51 -10.37 -2.63
N TRP A 40 3.45 -10.36 -3.44
CA TRP A 40 3.56 -10.37 -4.90
C TRP A 40 4.14 -9.05 -5.44
N LEU A 41 4.01 -7.93 -4.74
CA LEU A 41 4.58 -6.66 -5.19
C LEU A 41 6.11 -6.62 -5.02
N CYS A 42 6.71 -7.56 -4.29
CA CYS A 42 8.15 -7.62 -4.10
C CYS A 42 8.86 -8.35 -5.26
N PRO A 43 9.99 -7.81 -5.75
CA PRO A 43 10.83 -8.50 -6.74
C PRO A 43 11.33 -9.86 -6.24
N PHE A 44 11.65 -10.77 -7.16
CA PHE A 44 12.15 -12.10 -6.85
C PHE A 44 13.40 -12.06 -5.94
N GLY A 45 13.39 -12.90 -4.90
CA GLY A 45 14.48 -12.97 -3.89
C GLY A 45 14.36 -11.97 -2.74
N LEU A 46 13.28 -11.19 -2.71
CA LEU A 46 12.91 -10.32 -1.59
C LEU A 46 11.67 -10.90 -0.87
N VAL A 47 11.62 -10.73 0.45
CA VAL A 47 10.49 -11.12 1.29
C VAL A 47 9.88 -9.84 1.85
N VAL A 48 8.54 -9.75 1.81
CA VAL A 48 7.83 -8.65 2.47
C VAL A 48 7.84 -8.85 3.99
N ARG A 49 8.20 -7.82 4.74
CA ARG A 49 8.13 -7.79 6.20
C ARG A 49 7.55 -6.50 6.70
N CYS A 50 7.03 -6.56 7.91
CA CYS A 50 6.64 -5.40 8.66
C CYS A 50 7.86 -4.82 9.39
N ILE A 51 8.30 -3.63 8.99
CA ILE A 51 9.43 -2.93 9.58
C ILE A 51 8.97 -1.53 9.95
N THR A 52 9.14 -1.15 11.22
CA THR A 52 8.78 0.19 11.72
C THR A 52 7.34 0.58 11.34
N HIS A 53 6.40 -0.34 11.53
CA HIS A 53 5.02 -0.20 11.09
C HIS A 53 4.82 0.07 9.59
N HIS A 54 5.72 -0.39 8.73
CA HIS A 54 5.54 -0.30 7.29
C HIS A 54 5.91 -1.61 6.60
N CYS A 55 5.12 -2.02 5.61
CA CYS A 55 5.44 -3.17 4.78
C CYS A 55 6.61 -2.83 3.83
N LYS A 56 7.75 -3.50 4.00
CA LYS A 56 8.96 -3.30 3.18
C LYS A 56 9.45 -4.63 2.61
N CYS A 57 9.95 -4.61 1.38
CA CYS A 57 10.61 -5.75 0.76
C CYS A 57 12.09 -5.80 1.20
N ILE A 58 12.52 -6.91 1.81
CA ILE A 58 13.90 -7.10 2.27
C ILE A 58 14.53 -8.33 1.64
N LYS A 59 15.86 -8.33 1.47
CA LYS A 59 16.61 -9.51 1.02
C LYS A 59 16.65 -10.55 2.13
N ILE A 60 16.54 -11.83 1.76
CA ILE A 60 16.64 -12.98 2.68
C ILE A 60 17.93 -12.96 3.53
N LEU A 61 18.99 -12.28 3.06
CA LEU A 61 20.30 -12.18 3.72
C LEU A 61 20.49 -11.00 4.69
N ASN A 62 19.45 -10.22 5.03
CA ASN A 62 19.61 -9.13 6.00
C ASN A 62 19.06 -9.54 7.39
N PRO A 63 19.93 -9.92 8.36
CA PRO A 63 19.53 -10.01 9.75
C PRO A 63 19.32 -8.58 10.28
N ILE A 64 18.08 -8.13 10.32
CA ILE A 64 17.74 -6.84 10.93
C ILE A 64 17.54 -7.10 12.42
N ASN A 65 18.41 -6.51 13.23
CA ASN A 65 18.39 -6.56 14.69
C ASN A 65 16.97 -6.28 15.22
N PHE A 66 16.37 -7.32 15.78
CA PHE A 66 15.09 -7.30 16.45
C PHE A 66 15.27 -6.67 17.83
N PHE A 67 15.35 -5.34 17.92
CA PHE A 67 15.13 -4.64 19.19
C PHE A 67 13.62 -4.48 19.37
N SER A 68 13.03 -5.45 20.05
CA SER A 68 11.70 -5.34 20.64
C SER A 68 11.83 -4.49 21.91
N THR A 69 11.08 -3.40 22.00
CA THR A 69 10.75 -2.73 23.27
C THR A 69 9.25 -2.50 23.28
#